data_AF-A0A7J4K454-F1
#
_entry.id   AF-A0A7J4K454-F1
#
_cell.length_a   1.000
_cell.length_b   1.000
_cell.length_c   1.000
_cell.angle_alpha   90.00
_cell.angle_beta   90.00
_cell.angle_gamma   90.00
#
_symmetry.space_group_name_H-M   'P 1'
#
loop_
_entity.id
_entity.type
_entity.pdbx_description
1 polymer ?
#
loop_
_entity_poly.entity_id
_entity_poly.type
_entity_poly.pdbx_seq_one_letter_code
_entity_poly.pdbx_strand_id
1 'polypeptide(L)'
;MGDEETTVTNAGERPRIELVTPWFSDMSYSKVHRIEEIQAGIKIRCADARELGYLDAIIEYMLANEYVRRGVFTKIDSISTAGSFMTTGTISDIKTGIYSYLDHYALMRRKERLKLFVQISSHGDIVESCDDNNRDTAIDRIFYSYDDVTIEPHSNVNCGMTHAEAVWSELTRTIIEEGKKGNGITIKFPLKETKGEFSGNIDCPEALLQLLKNVYAFTGNTVEEFVSSIGGIIPHVVEQKKKLRNSFKYDPELSRVMITINASVSNFRTGATVRLDGNEDLWTILDDMAIVRRLALERLPPNDPERINRSCNQSECVKVGLICPSATLLSPRTTLAGHLGIDLTGGVFGIIDNKVLHDYSPFGNYKLVAFFYSVSHLPVKDYYVVGGNKIDLDAIKLKIEKDPIISFIIRKFNVKMHYLTTEELKKTEKTQRGYANVVMDVLKDYQPPSKKSVLWRQVINPHPIGKLGIIVSG
;
A
#
# COMPACT_ATOMS: atom_id res chain seq x y z
N MET A 1 -57.57 -30.04 3.22
CA MET A 1 -57.82 -28.78 3.96
C MET A 1 -56.96 -28.83 5.20
N GLY A 2 -55.92 -28.01 5.22
CA GLY A 2 -54.84 -28.05 6.20
C GLY A 2 -53.57 -27.59 5.53
N ASP A 3 -53.51 -26.29 5.21
CA ASP A 3 -52.31 -25.61 4.74
C ASP A 3 -51.36 -25.46 5.94
N GLU A 4 -50.20 -26.11 5.88
CA GLU A 4 -49.09 -25.80 6.79
C GLU A 4 -48.27 -24.67 6.16
N GLU A 5 -48.49 -23.44 6.66
CA GLU A 5 -47.62 -22.30 6.43
C GLU A 5 -46.25 -22.56 7.08
N THR A 6 -45.27 -22.93 6.26
CA THR A 6 -43.85 -22.80 6.62
C THR A 6 -43.50 -21.31 6.75
N THR A 7 -43.41 -20.85 7.99
CA THR A 7 -42.86 -19.56 8.37
C THR A 7 -41.35 -19.55 8.08
N VAL A 8 -40.97 -18.89 6.99
CA VAL A 8 -39.57 -18.54 6.71
C VAL A 8 -39.17 -17.44 7.70
N THR A 9 -38.44 -17.80 8.74
CA THR A 9 -37.80 -16.83 9.62
C THR A 9 -36.76 -16.06 8.81
N ASN A 10 -37.04 -14.77 8.55
CA ASN A 10 -36.08 -13.83 8.00
C ASN A 10 -34.78 -13.89 8.82
N ALA A 11 -33.72 -14.37 8.19
CA ALA A 11 -32.36 -14.26 8.71
C ALA A 11 -32.09 -12.76 8.92
N GLY A 12 -32.01 -12.35 10.19
CA GLY A 12 -31.86 -10.97 10.58
C GLY A 12 -30.75 -10.29 9.78
N GLU A 13 -31.10 -9.20 9.11
CA GLU A 13 -30.15 -8.30 8.48
C GLU A 13 -29.09 -7.93 9.52
N ARG A 14 -27.84 -8.31 9.25
CA ARG A 14 -26.72 -7.93 10.10
C ARG A 14 -26.64 -6.40 10.09
N PRO A 15 -26.45 -5.74 11.25
CA PRO A 15 -26.42 -4.29 11.32
C PRO A 15 -25.38 -3.74 10.35
N ARG A 16 -25.84 -2.84 9.48
CA ARG A 16 -25.02 -2.11 8.53
C ARG A 16 -24.16 -1.13 9.33
N ILE A 17 -22.90 -1.47 9.57
CA ILE A 17 -21.92 -0.53 10.10
C ILE A 17 -21.45 0.29 8.91
N GLU A 18 -22.07 1.44 8.68
CA GLU A 18 -21.45 2.46 7.84
C GLU A 18 -20.19 2.93 8.57
N LEU A 19 -19.02 2.63 8.00
CA LEU A 19 -17.79 3.30 8.37
C LEU A 19 -17.92 4.75 7.92
N VAL A 20 -18.60 5.57 8.73
CA VAL A 20 -18.48 7.02 8.66
C VAL A 20 -17.06 7.31 9.11
N THR A 21 -16.14 7.34 8.16
CA THR A 21 -14.75 7.65 8.44
C THR A 21 -14.68 9.07 9.01
N PRO A 22 -14.12 9.26 10.22
CA PRO A 22 -13.95 10.58 10.80
C PRO A 22 -12.65 11.20 10.27
N TRP A 23 -12.49 11.25 8.95
CA TRP A 23 -11.60 12.26 8.39
C TRP A 23 -12.45 13.53 8.32
N PHE A 24 -12.09 14.53 9.12
CA PHE A 24 -12.84 15.76 9.45
C PHE A 24 -13.80 15.69 10.64
N SER A 25 -13.24 15.49 11.84
CA SER A 25 -13.35 16.57 12.85
C SER A 25 -12.13 16.53 13.78
N ASP A 26 -11.03 17.12 13.32
CA ASP A 26 -9.74 17.34 14.02
C ASP A 26 -9.85 17.98 15.44
N MET A 27 -11.07 18.21 15.95
CA MET A 27 -11.34 18.91 17.21
C MET A 27 -12.37 18.23 18.11
N SER A 28 -13.02 17.12 17.73
CA SER A 28 -14.00 16.48 18.62
C SER A 28 -13.32 15.66 19.71
N TYR A 29 -12.29 14.88 19.36
CA TYR A 29 -11.59 14.00 20.31
C TYR A 29 -10.78 14.76 21.36
N SER A 30 -10.12 15.87 20.99
CA SER A 30 -9.36 16.69 21.94
C SER A 30 -10.25 17.45 22.93
N LYS A 31 -11.56 17.52 22.69
CA LYS A 31 -12.54 18.07 23.65
C LYS A 31 -12.94 17.05 24.71
N VAL A 32 -12.76 15.75 24.44
CA VAL A 32 -13.17 14.66 25.34
C VAL A 32 -11.97 14.05 26.07
N HIS A 33 -10.81 13.97 25.41
CA HIS A 33 -9.59 13.40 25.98
C HIS A 33 -8.44 14.40 25.97
N ARG A 34 -7.71 14.48 27.09
CA ARG A 34 -6.47 15.26 27.16
C ARG A 34 -5.38 14.53 26.37
N ILE A 35 -4.88 15.17 25.32
CA ILE A 35 -3.77 14.65 24.52
C ILE A 35 -2.45 15.05 25.19
N GLU A 36 -1.56 14.08 25.38
CA GLU A 36 -0.22 14.25 25.96
C GLU A 36 0.89 13.97 24.93
N GLU A 37 0.61 13.09 23.96
CA GLU A 37 1.55 12.64 22.94
C GLU A 37 0.89 12.63 21.56
N ILE A 38 1.67 12.96 20.53
CA ILE A 38 1.29 12.83 19.13
C ILE A 38 2.27 11.85 18.49
N GLN A 39 1.74 10.77 17.91
CA GLN A 39 2.49 9.81 17.10
C GLN A 39 2.13 10.02 15.63
N ALA A 40 3.06 10.59 14.86
CA ALA A 40 2.90 10.82 13.43
C ALA A 40 3.86 9.92 12.64
N GLY A 41 3.28 9.11 11.75
CA GLY A 41 3.96 8.01 11.09
C GLY A 41 3.80 8.03 9.58
N ILE A 42 4.82 7.56 8.86
CA ILE A 42 4.69 7.19 7.45
C ILE A 42 5.05 5.71 7.30
N LYS A 43 4.08 4.88 6.90
CA LYS A 43 4.30 3.46 6.62
C LYS A 43 4.61 3.27 5.14
N ILE A 44 5.85 2.88 4.85
CA ILE A 44 6.26 2.49 3.50
C ILE A 44 6.03 1.00 3.33
N ARG A 45 5.40 0.68 2.22
CA ARG A 45 4.75 -0.60 1.97
C ARG A 45 5.05 -1.09 0.57
N CYS A 46 5.02 -2.40 0.36
CA CYS A 46 5.22 -2.95 -0.98
C CYS A 46 3.92 -2.85 -1.75
N ALA A 47 3.93 -2.31 -2.97
CA ALA A 47 2.72 -2.18 -3.80
C ALA A 47 2.07 -3.52 -4.25
N ASP A 48 2.35 -4.65 -3.59
CA ASP A 48 1.74 -5.96 -3.80
C ASP A 48 0.22 -5.92 -3.66
N ALA A 49 -0.51 -6.58 -4.56
CA ALA A 49 -1.98 -6.61 -4.57
C ALA A 49 -2.59 -7.09 -3.24
N ARG A 50 -1.89 -7.97 -2.51
CA ARG A 50 -2.37 -8.67 -1.31
C ARG A 50 -2.21 -7.89 -0.02
N GLU A 51 -1.45 -6.79 -0.04
CA GLU A 51 -1.05 -6.07 1.18
C GLU A 51 -2.19 -5.25 1.80
N LEU A 52 -3.13 -4.74 1.00
CA LEU A 52 -4.19 -3.85 1.45
C LEU A 52 -5.55 -4.56 1.44
N GLY A 53 -5.97 -4.97 2.63
CA GLY A 53 -7.30 -5.50 2.89
C GLY A 53 -8.15 -4.55 3.73
N TYR A 54 -9.46 -4.74 3.69
CA TYR A 54 -10.42 -4.02 4.53
C TYR A 54 -10.14 -4.22 6.03
N LEU A 55 -9.56 -5.38 6.40
CA LEU A 55 -9.14 -5.69 7.76
C LEU A 55 -8.12 -4.68 8.31
N ASP A 56 -7.12 -4.27 7.52
CA ASP A 56 -6.09 -3.33 7.97
C ASP A 56 -6.66 -1.94 8.29
N ALA A 57 -7.61 -1.46 7.47
CA ALA A 57 -8.27 -0.17 7.70
C ALA A 57 -9.10 -0.17 8.99
N ILE A 58 -9.79 -1.28 9.28
CA ILE A 58 -10.54 -1.46 10.54
C ILE A 58 -9.57 -1.48 11.73
N ILE A 59 -8.48 -2.25 11.65
CA ILE A 59 -7.49 -2.33 12.72
C ILE A 59 -6.91 -0.95 13.03
N GLU A 60 -6.50 -0.20 12.00
CA GLU A 60 -5.96 1.15 12.14
C GLU A 60 -6.96 2.08 12.82
N TYR A 61 -8.20 2.11 12.34
CA TYR A 61 -9.27 2.93 12.90
C TYR A 61 -9.52 2.63 14.38
N MET A 62 -9.60 1.34 14.74
CA MET A 62 -9.94 0.93 16.10
C MET A 62 -8.78 1.17 17.07
N LEU A 63 -7.55 0.91 16.66
CA LEU A 63 -6.36 1.22 17.46
C LEU A 63 -6.17 2.72 17.63
N ALA A 64 -6.41 3.53 16.59
CA ALA A 64 -6.33 4.99 16.70
C ALA A 64 -7.29 5.53 17.77
N ASN A 65 -8.54 5.04 17.79
CA ASN A 65 -9.51 5.40 18.83
C ASN A 65 -9.06 5.00 20.24
N GLU A 66 -8.46 3.82 20.37
CA GLU A 66 -7.94 3.33 21.65
C GLU A 66 -6.72 4.15 22.13
N TYR A 67 -5.81 4.53 21.23
CA TYR A 67 -4.68 5.38 21.55
C TYR A 67 -5.12 6.77 22.02
N VAL A 68 -6.13 7.35 21.37
CA VAL A 68 -6.69 8.66 21.76
C VAL A 68 -7.21 8.64 23.19
N ARG A 69 -7.87 7.56 23.62
CA ARG A 69 -8.32 7.38 25.02
C ARG A 69 -7.18 7.36 26.03
N ARG A 70 -5.98 6.96 25.60
CA ARG A 70 -4.74 6.95 26.41
C ARG A 70 -4.00 8.28 26.37
N GLY A 71 -4.57 9.30 25.73
CA GLY A 71 -3.94 10.60 25.53
C GLY A 71 -2.90 10.62 24.41
N VAL A 72 -2.93 9.64 23.50
CA VAL A 72 -2.03 9.58 22.35
C VAL A 72 -2.82 9.81 21.06
N PHE A 73 -2.58 10.93 20.38
CA PHE A 73 -3.16 11.13 19.05
C PHE A 73 -2.26 10.48 18.00
N THR A 74 -2.82 9.62 17.15
CA THR A 74 -2.06 8.93 16.10
C THR A 74 -2.48 9.42 14.72
N LYS A 75 -1.50 9.72 13.87
CA LYS A 75 -1.71 10.00 12.45
C LYS A 75 -0.73 9.18 11.63
N ILE A 76 -1.24 8.34 10.74
CA ILE A 76 -0.44 7.41 9.95
C ILE A 76 -0.78 7.64 8.48
N ASP A 77 0.24 7.98 7.70
CA ASP A 77 0.14 8.01 6.25
C ASP A 77 0.77 6.73 5.70
N SER A 78 0.32 6.28 4.52
CA SER A 78 0.91 5.12 3.83
C SER A 78 1.42 5.50 2.45
N ILE A 79 2.62 5.05 2.12
CA ILE A 79 3.21 5.17 0.78
C ILE A 79 3.44 3.76 0.25
N SER A 80 2.76 3.44 -0.85
CA SER A 80 2.95 2.18 -1.56
C SER A 80 4.01 2.36 -2.65
N THR A 81 5.07 1.56 -2.60
CA THR A 81 6.11 1.56 -3.63
C THR A 81 6.54 0.13 -3.92
N ALA A 82 6.86 -0.17 -5.18
CA ALA A 82 7.24 -1.52 -5.58
C ALA A 82 8.44 -1.98 -4.76
N GLY A 83 8.31 -3.14 -4.09
CA GLY A 83 9.37 -3.72 -3.26
C GLY A 83 9.83 -2.82 -2.10
N SER A 84 9.15 -1.71 -1.82
CA SER A 84 9.59 -0.71 -0.83
C SER A 84 10.95 -0.05 -1.13
N PHE A 85 11.34 0.08 -2.39
CA PHE A 85 12.57 0.78 -2.79
C PHE A 85 12.55 2.26 -2.40
N MET A 86 13.62 2.74 -1.76
CA MET A 86 13.87 4.16 -1.45
C MET A 86 14.47 4.88 -2.65
N THR A 87 13.67 5.03 -3.71
CA THR A 87 14.05 5.86 -4.86
C THR A 87 14.06 7.35 -4.48
N THR A 88 14.72 8.21 -5.27
CA THR A 88 14.66 9.67 -5.08
C THR A 88 13.22 10.18 -4.98
N GLY A 89 12.32 9.62 -5.81
CA GLY A 89 10.91 9.94 -5.77
C GLY A 89 10.26 9.56 -4.44
N THR A 90 10.44 8.32 -3.99
CA THR A 90 9.88 7.83 -2.73
C THR A 90 10.42 8.63 -1.54
N ILE A 91 11.71 8.92 -1.51
CA ILE A 91 12.33 9.74 -0.46
C ILE A 91 11.70 11.14 -0.45
N SER A 92 11.52 11.77 -1.61
CA SER A 92 10.87 13.08 -1.69
C SER A 92 9.45 13.05 -1.11
N ASP A 93 8.67 12.02 -1.42
CA ASP A 93 7.28 11.90 -0.93
C ASP A 93 7.25 11.74 0.59
N ILE A 94 8.19 10.97 1.15
CA ILE A 94 8.36 10.82 2.61
C ILE A 94 8.70 12.17 3.24
N LYS A 95 9.65 12.92 2.66
CA LYS A 95 10.04 14.24 3.17
C LYS A 95 8.84 15.20 3.18
N THR A 96 8.10 15.27 2.07
CA THR A 96 6.87 16.08 1.98
C THR A 96 5.85 15.71 3.06
N GLY A 97 5.64 14.42 3.32
CA GLY A 97 4.75 13.97 4.42
C GLY A 97 5.25 14.43 5.79
N ILE A 98 6.55 14.31 6.06
CA ILE A 98 7.16 14.77 7.33
C ILE A 98 7.02 16.29 7.49
N TYR A 99 7.30 17.08 6.45
CA TYR A 99 7.11 18.52 6.51
C TYR A 99 5.65 18.90 6.76
N SER A 100 4.71 18.22 6.11
CA SER A 100 3.28 18.44 6.36
C SER A 100 2.90 18.19 7.83
N TYR A 101 3.47 17.16 8.47
CA TYR A 101 3.30 16.96 9.91
C TYR A 101 3.91 18.10 10.72
N LEU A 102 5.15 18.48 10.44
CA LEU A 102 5.84 19.55 11.16
C LEU A 102 5.07 20.87 11.07
N ASP A 103 4.61 21.25 9.89
CA ASP A 103 3.82 22.46 9.68
C ASP A 103 2.49 22.42 10.42
N HIS A 104 1.74 21.32 10.26
CA HIS A 104 0.45 21.15 10.90
C HIS A 104 0.55 21.24 12.44
N TYR A 105 1.60 20.64 13.04
CA TYR A 105 1.77 20.64 14.49
C TYR A 105 2.49 21.88 15.04
N ALA A 106 3.35 22.54 14.26
CA ALA A 106 3.92 23.84 14.61
C ALA A 106 2.80 24.90 14.76
N LEU A 107 1.81 24.86 13.87
CA LEU A 107 0.63 25.72 13.94
C LEU A 107 -0.23 25.47 15.20
N MET A 108 -0.22 24.23 15.72
CA MET A 108 -1.04 23.87 16.88
C MET A 108 -0.50 24.40 18.23
N ARG A 109 0.74 24.93 18.31
CA ARG A 109 1.36 25.50 19.55
C ARG A 109 1.15 24.63 20.81
N ARG A 110 1.18 23.32 20.63
CA ARG A 110 0.82 22.33 21.64
C ARG A 110 2.05 21.96 22.48
N LYS A 111 1.89 21.80 23.80
CA LYS A 111 2.95 21.34 24.74
C LYS A 111 3.19 19.83 24.62
N GLU A 112 2.41 19.16 23.78
CA GLU A 112 2.40 17.73 23.56
C GLU A 112 3.70 17.24 22.91
N ARG A 113 4.13 16.03 23.29
CA ARG A 113 5.34 15.42 22.75
C ARG A 113 5.04 14.85 21.36
N LEU A 114 5.70 15.36 20.32
CA LEU A 114 5.65 14.80 18.97
C LEU A 114 6.67 13.66 18.82
N LYS A 115 6.22 12.50 18.36
CA LYS A 115 7.05 11.38 17.91
C LYS A 115 6.83 11.17 16.41
N LEU A 116 7.89 11.33 15.64
CA LEU A 116 7.89 11.07 14.20
C LEU A 116 8.55 9.74 13.91
N PHE A 117 7.92 8.91 13.10
CA PHE A 117 8.51 7.65 12.65
C PHE A 117 8.20 7.33 11.19
N VAL A 118 9.09 6.58 10.57
CA VAL A 118 8.90 5.99 9.24
C VAL A 118 9.13 4.49 9.38
N GLN A 119 8.19 3.66 8.94
CA GLN A 119 8.37 2.20 8.93
C GLN A 119 8.46 1.71 7.50
N ILE A 120 9.61 1.17 7.12
CA ILE A 120 9.82 0.53 5.83
C ILE A 120 9.47 -0.95 6.00
N SER A 121 8.54 -1.45 5.19
CA SER A 121 8.03 -2.82 5.30
C SER A 121 8.16 -3.55 3.98
N SER A 122 9.01 -4.58 3.93
CA SER A 122 8.96 -5.56 2.83
C SER A 122 7.99 -6.70 3.19
N HIS A 123 7.84 -7.68 2.31
CA HIS A 123 7.08 -8.89 2.60
C HIS A 123 7.75 -10.15 2.05
N GLY A 124 7.50 -11.27 2.72
CA GLY A 124 7.97 -12.59 2.35
C GLY A 124 7.49 -13.65 3.34
N ASP A 125 7.68 -14.92 3.02
CA ASP A 125 7.33 -16.03 3.91
C ASP A 125 8.44 -16.22 4.93
N ILE A 126 8.36 -15.44 6.01
CA ILE A 126 9.39 -15.42 7.05
C ILE A 126 9.19 -16.62 7.97
N VAL A 127 10.29 -17.32 8.25
CA VAL A 127 10.40 -18.38 9.26
C VAL A 127 11.57 -18.08 10.18
N GLU A 128 11.50 -18.57 11.42
CA GLU A 128 12.64 -18.48 12.36
C GLU A 128 13.78 -19.38 11.85
N SER A 129 15.02 -18.91 11.97
CA SER A 129 16.19 -19.73 11.63
C SER A 129 16.43 -20.73 12.76
N CYS A 130 16.62 -22.00 12.41
CA CYS A 130 16.92 -23.05 13.37
C CYS A 130 18.24 -23.71 12.97
N ASP A 131 19.18 -23.81 13.92
CA ASP A 131 20.47 -24.51 13.72
C ASP A 131 20.30 -26.03 13.59
N ASP A 132 19.21 -26.59 14.13
CA ASP A 132 18.88 -28.00 14.06
C ASP A 132 17.70 -28.24 13.09
N ASN A 133 17.68 -29.39 12.43
CA ASN A 133 16.76 -29.84 11.35
C ASN A 133 15.24 -29.73 11.59
N ASN A 134 14.78 -29.03 12.62
CA ASN A 134 13.40 -28.60 12.82
C ASN A 134 13.17 -27.28 12.07
N ARG A 135 13.07 -27.36 10.74
CA ARG A 135 12.54 -26.24 9.95
C ARG A 135 11.09 -26.00 10.39
N ASP A 136 10.71 -24.74 10.55
CA ASP A 136 9.33 -24.26 10.79
C ASP A 136 8.91 -24.06 12.26
N THR A 137 9.69 -23.36 13.08
CA THR A 137 9.07 -22.64 14.22
C THR A 137 8.36 -21.38 13.71
N ALA A 138 7.09 -21.26 14.08
CA ALA A 138 6.28 -20.09 13.74
C ALA A 138 6.81 -18.86 14.47
N ILE A 139 6.96 -17.75 13.76
CA ILE A 139 7.28 -16.44 14.33
C ILE A 139 6.34 -16.15 15.51
N ASP A 140 6.88 -15.92 16.71
CA ASP A 140 6.14 -15.73 17.97
C ASP A 140 6.26 -14.29 18.50
N ARG A 141 7.26 -13.53 18.04
CA ARG A 141 7.58 -12.17 18.50
C ARG A 141 7.57 -11.16 17.36
N ILE A 142 7.74 -9.88 17.70
CA ILE A 142 7.96 -8.81 16.70
C ILE A 142 9.45 -8.61 16.45
N PHE A 143 10.28 -8.61 17.49
CA PHE A 143 11.69 -8.27 17.38
C PHE A 143 12.54 -9.52 17.19
N TYR A 144 13.38 -9.50 16.15
CA TYR A 144 14.35 -10.56 15.85
C TYR A 144 15.67 -9.93 15.41
N SER A 145 16.77 -10.64 15.66
CA SER A 145 18.04 -10.34 15.02
C SER A 145 17.99 -10.74 13.55
N TYR A 146 18.90 -10.17 12.75
CA TYR A 146 18.99 -10.50 11.33
C TYR A 146 19.23 -11.99 11.08
N ASP A 147 20.04 -12.64 11.92
CA ASP A 147 20.42 -14.04 11.79
C ASP A 147 19.36 -15.02 12.33
N ASP A 148 18.35 -14.51 13.06
CA ASP A 148 17.30 -15.32 13.71
C ASP A 148 16.13 -15.65 12.76
N VAL A 149 16.15 -15.13 11.53
CA VAL A 149 15.05 -15.31 10.57
C VAL A 149 15.55 -15.54 9.15
N THR A 150 14.80 -16.31 8.38
CA THR A 150 15.05 -16.54 6.97
C THR A 150 13.75 -16.41 6.16
N ILE A 151 13.88 -16.40 4.83
CA ILE A 151 12.75 -16.42 3.92
C ILE A 151 12.65 -17.81 3.32
N GLU A 152 11.47 -18.42 3.43
CA GLU A 152 11.20 -19.70 2.80
C GLU A 152 11.35 -19.58 1.28
N PRO A 153 12.26 -20.36 0.65
CA PRO A 153 12.44 -20.34 -0.79
C PRO A 153 11.14 -20.69 -1.53
N HIS A 154 10.94 -20.10 -2.71
CA HIS A 154 9.81 -20.41 -3.60
C HIS A 154 8.40 -20.18 -3.04
N SER A 155 8.26 -19.53 -1.88
CA SER A 155 6.94 -19.24 -1.35
C SER A 155 6.18 -18.24 -2.23
N ASN A 156 4.91 -18.54 -2.48
CA ASN A 156 4.02 -17.68 -3.28
C ASN A 156 3.83 -16.28 -2.68
N VAL A 157 4.09 -16.07 -1.39
CA VAL A 157 3.94 -14.77 -0.71
C VAL A 157 5.21 -13.92 -0.72
N ASN A 158 6.29 -14.43 -1.31
CA ASN A 158 7.51 -13.66 -1.52
C ASN A 158 7.28 -12.50 -2.48
N CYS A 159 8.00 -11.41 -2.25
CA CYS A 159 7.92 -10.22 -3.09
C CYS A 159 8.44 -10.49 -4.50
N GLY A 160 7.58 -10.34 -5.51
CA GLY A 160 7.96 -10.54 -6.92
C GLY A 160 9.08 -9.60 -7.41
N MET A 161 9.38 -8.54 -6.67
CA MET A 161 10.50 -7.64 -6.97
C MET A 161 11.87 -8.28 -6.81
N THR A 162 11.98 -9.51 -6.28
CA THR A 162 13.18 -10.34 -6.38
C THR A 162 13.53 -10.73 -7.81
N HIS A 163 12.61 -10.54 -8.76
CA HIS A 163 12.77 -10.86 -10.17
C HIS A 163 12.60 -9.65 -11.10
N ALA A 164 12.71 -8.43 -10.57
CA ALA A 164 12.42 -7.20 -11.31
C ALA A 164 13.32 -7.00 -12.53
N GLU A 165 14.62 -7.34 -12.43
CA GLU A 165 15.56 -7.28 -13.57
C GLU A 165 15.15 -8.26 -14.66
N ALA A 166 14.74 -9.48 -14.32
CA ALA A 166 14.34 -10.47 -15.31
C ALA A 166 13.12 -10.00 -16.12
N VAL A 167 12.12 -9.42 -15.43
CA VAL A 167 10.94 -8.81 -16.07
C VAL A 167 11.33 -7.62 -16.93
N TRP A 168 12.28 -6.79 -16.48
CA TRP A 168 12.79 -5.66 -17.25
C TRP A 168 13.56 -6.10 -18.51
N SER A 169 14.40 -7.13 -18.42
CA SER A 169 15.10 -7.73 -19.57
C SER A 169 14.12 -8.29 -20.59
N GLU A 170 13.03 -8.91 -20.14
CA GLU A 170 11.98 -9.40 -21.02
C GLU A 170 11.27 -8.26 -21.76
N LEU A 171 10.90 -7.19 -21.05
CA LEU A 171 10.32 -5.98 -21.66
C LEU A 171 11.28 -5.36 -22.68
N THR A 172 12.56 -5.23 -22.33
CA THR A 172 13.62 -4.72 -23.19
C THR A 172 13.70 -5.50 -24.50
N ARG A 173 13.77 -6.83 -24.41
CA ARG A 173 13.77 -7.72 -25.58
C ARG A 173 12.49 -7.53 -26.41
N THR A 174 11.34 -7.46 -25.77
CA THR A 174 10.04 -7.28 -26.44
C THR A 174 9.99 -5.97 -27.23
N ILE A 175 10.46 -4.87 -26.64
CA ILE A 175 10.54 -3.56 -27.30
C ILE A 175 11.43 -3.63 -28.54
N ILE A 176 12.64 -4.18 -28.38
CA ILE A 176 13.65 -4.27 -29.44
C ILE A 176 13.16 -5.18 -30.59
N GLU A 177 12.57 -6.32 -30.29
CA GLU A 177 12.04 -7.24 -31.29
C GLU A 177 10.89 -6.65 -32.09
N GLU A 178 10.00 -5.89 -31.45
CA GLU A 178 8.92 -5.19 -32.15
C GLU A 178 9.42 -4.00 -32.96
N GLY A 179 10.45 -3.29 -32.49
CA GLY A 179 11.14 -2.29 -33.28
C GLY A 179 11.76 -2.87 -34.55
N LYS A 180 12.42 -4.02 -34.47
CA LYS A 180 12.95 -4.73 -35.66
C LYS A 180 11.88 -5.09 -36.69
N LYS A 181 10.63 -5.27 -36.27
CA LYS A 181 9.48 -5.55 -37.16
C LYS A 181 8.84 -4.28 -37.75
N GLY A 182 9.36 -3.10 -37.44
CA GLY A 182 8.75 -1.81 -37.82
C GLY A 182 7.58 -1.39 -36.93
N ASN A 183 7.28 -2.15 -35.86
CA ASN A 183 6.26 -1.82 -34.86
C ASN A 183 6.87 -1.06 -33.66
N GLY A 184 7.89 -0.24 -33.92
CA GLY A 184 8.69 0.43 -32.91
C GLY A 184 7.92 1.41 -32.03
N ILE A 185 8.61 1.93 -31.02
CA ILE A 185 8.05 2.93 -30.11
C ILE A 185 8.11 4.31 -30.78
N THR A 186 6.95 4.88 -31.10
CA THR A 186 6.85 6.28 -31.48
C THR A 186 6.62 7.15 -30.24
N ILE A 187 7.46 8.16 -30.02
CA ILE A 187 7.29 9.13 -28.95
C ILE A 187 6.80 10.44 -29.54
N LYS A 188 5.74 11.00 -28.96
CA LYS A 188 5.31 12.37 -29.23
C LYS A 188 5.43 13.16 -27.94
N PHE A 189 6.61 13.67 -27.65
CA PHE A 189 6.89 14.38 -26.39
C PHE A 189 7.59 15.72 -26.65
N PRO A 190 7.24 16.78 -25.91
CA PRO A 190 8.10 17.95 -25.80
C PRO A 190 9.27 17.64 -24.85
N LEU A 191 10.47 17.44 -25.39
CA LEU A 191 11.68 17.34 -24.56
C LEU A 191 11.99 18.72 -23.94
N LYS A 192 12.41 18.75 -22.67
CA LYS A 192 12.64 20.01 -21.92
C LYS A 192 13.59 20.99 -22.60
N GLU A 193 14.46 20.51 -23.48
CA GLU A 193 15.50 21.31 -24.14
C GLU A 193 15.30 21.43 -25.66
N THR A 194 14.40 20.65 -26.25
CA THR A 194 14.07 20.73 -27.68
C THR A 194 12.56 20.78 -27.87
N LYS A 195 12.07 21.87 -28.46
CA LYS A 195 10.72 21.93 -29.06
C LYS A 195 10.67 21.01 -30.29
N GLY A 196 10.82 19.70 -30.10
CA GLY A 196 10.91 18.72 -31.17
C GLY A 196 10.37 17.35 -30.77
N GLU A 197 9.89 16.61 -31.76
CA GLU A 197 9.39 15.24 -31.64
C GLU A 197 10.56 14.24 -31.72
N PHE A 198 10.69 13.32 -30.76
CA PHE A 198 11.55 12.15 -30.95
C PHE A 198 10.74 11.02 -31.62
N SER A 199 10.81 10.94 -32.94
CA SER A 199 10.35 9.76 -33.67
C SER A 199 11.57 8.91 -34.03
N GLY A 200 11.58 7.65 -33.61
CA GLY A 200 12.70 6.75 -33.85
C GLY A 200 12.29 5.29 -33.68
N ASN A 201 12.88 4.41 -34.49
CA ASN A 201 12.73 2.98 -34.29
C ASN A 201 13.63 2.54 -33.13
N ILE A 202 13.13 1.72 -32.21
CA ILE A 202 13.93 1.17 -31.12
C ILE A 202 14.19 -0.30 -31.42
N ASP A 203 15.23 -0.57 -32.18
CA ASP A 203 15.61 -1.90 -32.68
C ASP A 203 16.93 -2.43 -32.12
N CYS A 204 17.55 -1.66 -31.21
CA CYS A 204 18.76 -2.04 -30.49
C CYS A 204 18.79 -1.48 -29.05
N PRO A 205 19.62 -2.03 -28.15
CA PRO A 205 19.80 -1.53 -26.79
C PRO A 205 20.23 -0.07 -26.73
N GLU A 206 21.07 0.39 -27.66
CA GLU A 206 21.59 1.77 -27.68
C GLU A 206 20.46 2.79 -27.93
N ALA A 207 19.54 2.48 -28.84
CA ALA A 207 18.37 3.30 -29.11
C ALA A 207 17.44 3.34 -27.89
N LEU A 208 17.25 2.22 -27.20
CA LEU A 208 16.47 2.16 -25.97
C LEU A 208 17.14 2.96 -24.84
N LEU A 209 18.46 2.86 -24.70
CA LEU A 209 19.21 3.65 -23.71
C LEU A 209 19.06 5.15 -23.95
N GLN A 210 19.07 5.60 -25.21
CA GLN A 210 18.81 7.00 -25.56
C GLN A 210 17.39 7.43 -25.17
N LEU A 211 16.37 6.58 -25.42
CA LEU A 211 15.02 6.82 -24.92
C LEU A 211 15.02 7.01 -23.40
N LEU A 212 15.65 6.09 -22.66
CA LEU A 212 15.69 6.13 -21.19
C LEU A 212 16.34 7.41 -20.67
N LYS A 213 17.45 7.83 -21.29
CA LYS A 213 18.15 9.08 -20.96
C LYS A 213 17.27 10.31 -21.23
N ASN A 214 16.64 10.38 -22.40
CA ASN A 214 15.92 11.57 -22.84
C ASN A 214 14.54 11.74 -22.18
N VAL A 215 13.81 10.63 -21.97
CA VAL A 215 12.43 10.67 -21.45
C VAL A 215 12.39 10.44 -19.95
N TYR A 216 13.16 9.48 -19.44
CA TYR A 216 13.12 9.05 -18.04
C TYR A 216 14.23 9.67 -17.18
N ALA A 217 15.04 10.56 -17.76
CA ALA A 217 16.21 11.16 -17.11
C ALA A 217 17.15 10.09 -16.49
N PHE A 218 17.24 8.93 -17.13
CA PHE A 218 18.06 7.83 -16.65
C PHE A 218 19.55 8.16 -16.82
N THR A 219 20.35 8.02 -15.77
CA THR A 219 21.78 8.37 -15.79
C THR A 219 22.71 7.17 -15.92
N GLY A 220 22.18 5.94 -16.04
CA GLY A 220 22.99 4.74 -16.16
C GLY A 220 23.64 4.57 -17.54
N ASN A 221 24.53 3.59 -17.61
CA ASN A 221 25.35 3.32 -18.79
C ASN A 221 24.78 2.20 -19.66
N THR A 222 23.98 1.32 -19.07
CA THR A 222 23.39 0.16 -19.74
C THR A 222 21.88 0.14 -19.53
N VAL A 223 21.13 -0.54 -20.41
CA VAL A 223 19.67 -0.63 -20.28
C VAL A 223 19.31 -1.44 -19.03
N GLU A 224 20.11 -2.43 -18.70
CA GLU A 224 19.96 -3.36 -17.58
C GLU A 224 19.98 -2.65 -16.23
N GLU A 225 20.77 -1.58 -16.09
CA GLU A 225 20.85 -0.75 -14.87
C GLU A 225 19.58 0.05 -14.56
N PHE A 226 18.59 0.07 -15.46
CA PHE A 226 17.38 0.87 -15.28
C PHE A 226 16.53 0.41 -14.09
N VAL A 227 16.54 -0.89 -13.78
CA VAL A 227 15.77 -1.52 -12.70
C VAL A 227 16.65 -2.55 -12.02
N SER A 228 16.60 -2.59 -10.68
CA SER A 228 17.34 -3.59 -9.90
C SER A 228 16.41 -4.53 -9.16
N SER A 229 16.82 -5.78 -9.02
CA SER A 229 16.07 -6.78 -8.24
C SER A 229 16.36 -6.63 -6.74
N ILE A 230 15.43 -7.13 -5.91
CA ILE A 230 15.73 -7.38 -4.50
C ILE A 230 16.65 -8.61 -4.43
N GLY A 231 17.91 -8.41 -4.04
CA GLY A 231 18.87 -9.51 -3.86
C GLY A 231 18.53 -10.43 -2.69
N GLY A 232 17.90 -9.89 -1.65
CA GLY A 232 17.33 -10.66 -0.52
C GLY A 232 16.38 -9.79 0.30
N ILE A 233 15.19 -10.31 0.64
CA ILE A 233 14.09 -9.53 1.24
C ILE A 233 14.48 -8.90 2.58
N ILE A 234 15.14 -9.68 3.45
CA ILE A 234 15.62 -9.24 4.77
C ILE A 234 16.73 -8.17 4.64
N PRO A 235 17.86 -8.42 3.93
CA PRO A 235 18.90 -7.39 3.80
C PRO A 235 18.41 -6.14 3.05
N HIS A 236 17.47 -6.30 2.12
CA HIS A 236 16.88 -5.19 1.38
C HIS A 236 16.19 -4.17 2.28
N VAL A 237 15.33 -4.58 3.22
CA VAL A 237 14.63 -3.60 4.07
C VAL A 237 15.62 -2.82 4.96
N VAL A 238 16.69 -3.49 5.41
CA VAL A 238 17.78 -2.86 6.17
C VAL A 238 18.56 -1.87 5.30
N GLU A 239 18.85 -2.22 4.05
CA GLU A 239 19.52 -1.33 3.09
C GLU A 239 18.65 -0.11 2.77
N GLN A 240 17.36 -0.30 2.54
CA GLN A 240 16.41 0.80 2.30
C GLN A 240 16.34 1.73 3.52
N LYS A 241 16.33 1.20 4.75
CA LYS A 241 16.45 2.01 5.97
C LYS A 241 17.74 2.82 5.99
N LYS A 242 18.89 2.23 5.65
CA LYS A 242 20.18 2.95 5.57
C LYS A 242 20.14 4.08 4.54
N LYS A 243 19.58 3.82 3.34
CA LYS A 243 19.40 4.83 2.28
C LYS A 243 18.56 6.02 2.76
N LEU A 244 17.39 5.76 3.37
CA LEU A 244 16.52 6.81 3.89
C LEU A 244 17.19 7.60 5.02
N ARG A 245 17.82 6.90 5.97
CA ARG A 245 18.55 7.53 7.09
C ARG A 245 19.65 8.46 6.59
N ASN A 246 20.42 8.03 5.60
CA ASN A 246 21.45 8.86 4.99
C ASN A 246 20.83 10.11 4.34
N SER A 247 19.70 9.96 3.63
CA SER A 247 19.01 11.11 3.03
C SER A 247 18.55 12.15 4.05
N PHE A 248 18.09 11.74 5.24
CA PHE A 248 17.71 12.67 6.32
C PHE A 248 18.91 13.29 7.03
N LYS A 249 20.01 12.52 7.18
CA LYS A 249 21.23 13.03 7.82
C LYS A 249 21.82 14.24 7.10
N TYR A 250 21.74 14.27 5.78
CA TYR A 250 22.26 15.36 4.95
C TYR A 250 21.21 16.43 4.60
N ASP A 251 19.99 16.28 5.12
CA ASP A 251 18.93 17.26 4.93
C ASP A 251 19.03 18.38 5.98
N PRO A 252 19.15 19.66 5.59
CA PRO A 252 19.33 20.76 6.54
C PRO A 252 18.22 20.88 7.59
N GLU A 253 16.98 20.51 7.22
CA GLU A 253 15.82 20.63 8.10
C GLU A 253 15.62 19.35 8.91
N LEU A 254 15.66 18.19 8.25
CA LEU A 254 15.35 16.91 8.91
C LEU A 254 16.49 16.39 9.79
N SER A 255 17.74 16.79 9.55
CA SER A 255 18.88 16.40 10.39
C SER A 255 18.77 16.82 11.86
N ARG A 256 17.90 17.79 12.16
CA ARG A 256 17.63 18.30 13.52
C ARG A 256 16.36 17.73 14.14
N VAL A 257 15.58 16.95 13.38
CA VAL A 257 14.32 16.38 13.83
C VAL A 257 14.56 14.94 14.26
N MET A 258 14.05 14.58 15.43
CA MET A 258 14.13 13.20 15.93
C MET A 258 13.11 12.33 15.18
N ILE A 259 13.55 11.70 14.11
CA ILE A 259 12.74 10.79 13.29
C ILE A 259 13.26 9.37 13.46
N THR A 260 12.41 8.47 13.95
CA THR A 260 12.76 7.05 14.02
C THR A 260 12.47 6.36 12.70
N ILE A 261 13.43 5.58 12.19
CA ILE A 261 13.24 4.76 10.99
C ILE A 261 13.30 3.28 11.38
N ASN A 262 12.17 2.61 11.20
CA ASN A 262 11.97 1.19 11.45
C ASN A 262 12.03 0.40 10.15
N ALA A 263 12.40 -0.87 10.26
CA ALA A 263 12.56 -1.80 9.15
C ALA A 263 11.89 -3.11 9.54
N SER A 264 10.97 -3.58 8.70
CA SER A 264 10.21 -4.79 8.98
C SER A 264 9.97 -5.64 7.75
N VAL A 265 9.73 -6.93 7.96
CA VAL A 265 9.22 -7.83 6.93
C VAL A 265 7.90 -8.39 7.43
N SER A 266 6.88 -8.38 6.56
CA SER A 266 5.57 -8.94 6.86
C SER A 266 5.38 -10.27 6.14
N ASN A 267 4.90 -11.28 6.85
CA ASN A 267 4.38 -12.50 6.26
C ASN A 267 2.87 -12.30 6.01
N PHE A 268 2.48 -12.15 4.74
CA PHE A 268 1.06 -11.93 4.42
C PHE A 268 0.20 -13.13 4.80
N ARG A 269 0.69 -14.37 4.62
CA ARG A 269 -0.06 -15.59 4.92
C ARG A 269 -0.48 -15.68 6.38
N THR A 270 0.45 -15.40 7.29
CA THR A 270 0.22 -15.53 8.75
C THR A 270 -0.16 -14.21 9.41
N GLY A 271 0.03 -13.08 8.73
CA GLY A 271 -0.10 -11.75 9.31
C GLY A 271 1.06 -11.34 10.20
N ALA A 272 2.04 -12.21 10.43
CA ALA A 272 3.19 -11.92 11.27
C ALA A 272 4.01 -10.76 10.68
N THR A 273 4.59 -9.94 11.53
CA THR A 273 5.54 -8.89 11.14
C THR A 273 6.73 -8.97 12.06
N VAL A 274 7.92 -9.04 11.46
CA VAL A 274 9.20 -9.03 12.16
C VAL A 274 9.88 -7.69 11.93
N ARG A 275 10.39 -7.07 13.00
CA ARG A 275 11.24 -5.88 12.97
C ARG A 275 12.71 -6.28 13.07
N LEU A 276 13.50 -5.69 12.18
CA LEU A 276 14.92 -5.97 11.96
C LEU A 276 15.75 -4.68 12.08
N ASP A 277 15.24 -3.72 12.86
CA ASP A 277 15.82 -2.38 12.96
C ASP A 277 16.70 -2.16 14.19
N GLY A 278 16.70 -3.07 15.16
CA GLY A 278 17.44 -2.93 16.42
C GLY A 278 16.90 -1.83 17.34
N ASN A 279 15.74 -1.23 17.05
CA ASN A 279 15.09 -0.24 17.92
C ASN A 279 14.01 -0.94 18.79
N GLU A 280 14.42 -1.95 19.56
CA GLU A 280 13.52 -2.78 20.38
C GLU A 280 12.84 -2.01 21.51
N ASP A 281 13.48 -0.92 21.96
CA ASP A 281 12.99 -0.02 22.99
C ASP A 281 11.86 0.90 22.48
N LEU A 282 11.71 1.05 21.16
CA LEU A 282 10.68 1.90 20.57
C LEU A 282 9.48 1.10 20.09
N TRP A 283 8.43 1.10 20.90
CA TRP A 283 7.09 0.62 20.55
C TRP A 283 6.22 1.73 19.97
N THR A 284 5.52 1.43 18.87
CA THR A 284 4.65 2.34 18.12
C THR A 284 3.28 1.69 17.88
N ILE A 285 2.29 2.48 17.45
CA ILE A 285 0.99 1.94 17.01
C ILE A 285 1.12 0.89 15.89
N LEU A 286 2.18 0.96 15.05
CA LEU A 286 2.37 -0.02 13.98
C LEU A 286 2.73 -1.42 14.49
N ASP A 287 3.37 -1.50 15.67
CA ASP A 287 3.67 -2.78 16.34
C ASP A 287 2.38 -3.41 16.87
N ASP A 288 1.51 -2.61 17.51
CA ASP A 288 0.17 -3.05 17.92
C ASP A 288 -0.68 -3.49 16.70
N MET A 289 -0.63 -2.73 15.60
CA MET A 289 -1.32 -3.10 14.36
C MET A 289 -0.84 -4.44 13.81
N ALA A 290 0.45 -4.75 13.92
CA ALA A 290 0.99 -6.04 13.47
C ALA A 290 0.47 -7.20 14.32
N ILE A 291 0.46 -7.07 15.65
CA ILE A 291 -0.08 -8.11 16.54
C ILE A 291 -1.57 -8.31 16.31
N VAL A 292 -2.34 -7.22 16.30
CA VAL A 292 -3.79 -7.30 16.11
C VAL A 292 -4.13 -7.90 14.76
N ARG A 293 -3.36 -7.59 13.69
CA ARG A 293 -3.53 -8.22 12.37
C ARG A 293 -3.33 -9.73 12.43
N ARG A 294 -2.22 -10.19 13.01
CA ARG A 294 -1.94 -11.62 13.17
C ARG A 294 -3.07 -12.33 13.92
N LEU A 295 -3.43 -11.83 15.10
CA LEU A 295 -4.48 -12.42 15.92
C LEU A 295 -5.85 -12.41 15.23
N ALA A 296 -6.16 -11.36 14.46
CA ALA A 296 -7.39 -11.30 13.69
C ALA A 296 -7.41 -12.36 12.59
N LEU A 297 -6.31 -12.53 11.84
CA LEU A 297 -6.20 -13.55 10.80
C LEU A 297 -6.26 -14.97 11.36
N GLU A 298 -5.68 -15.22 12.54
CA GLU A 298 -5.78 -16.51 13.25
C GLU A 298 -7.22 -16.87 13.64
N ARG A 299 -8.06 -15.86 13.94
CA ARG A 299 -9.48 -16.04 14.27
C ARG A 299 -10.40 -16.14 13.05
N LEU A 300 -9.94 -15.78 11.86
CA LEU A 300 -10.73 -15.92 10.65
C LEU A 300 -10.82 -17.39 10.22
N PRO A 301 -11.99 -17.86 9.73
CA PRO A 301 -12.13 -19.20 9.16
C PRO A 301 -11.09 -19.46 8.06
N PRO A 302 -10.56 -20.69 7.91
CA PRO A 302 -9.56 -20.99 6.88
C PRO A 302 -9.97 -20.63 5.44
N ASN A 303 -11.27 -20.66 5.15
CA ASN A 303 -11.86 -20.31 3.86
C ASN A 303 -12.30 -18.83 3.78
N ASP A 304 -11.91 -17.99 4.74
CA ASP A 304 -12.22 -16.57 4.70
C ASP A 304 -11.50 -15.89 3.52
N PRO A 305 -12.19 -15.05 2.72
CA PRO A 305 -11.61 -14.35 1.59
C PRO A 305 -10.35 -13.54 1.93
N GLU A 306 -10.27 -12.92 3.10
CA GLU A 306 -9.09 -12.15 3.51
C GLU A 306 -7.86 -13.06 3.67
N ARG A 307 -8.03 -14.25 4.25
CA ARG A 307 -6.94 -15.24 4.39
C ARG A 307 -6.50 -15.75 3.03
N ILE A 308 -7.46 -16.15 2.18
CA ILE A 308 -7.19 -16.65 0.83
C ILE A 308 -6.42 -15.60 0.03
N ASN A 309 -6.89 -14.34 0.07
CA ASN A 309 -6.25 -13.22 -0.62
C ASN A 309 -4.78 -13.06 -0.23
N ARG A 310 -4.47 -13.15 1.06
CA ARG A 310 -3.11 -12.95 1.56
C ARG A 310 -2.16 -14.12 1.30
N SER A 311 -2.69 -15.33 1.09
CA SER A 311 -1.89 -16.54 0.86
C SER A 311 -1.75 -16.95 -0.61
N CYS A 312 -2.64 -16.47 -1.48
CA CYS A 312 -2.70 -16.90 -2.88
C CYS A 312 -1.55 -16.36 -3.74
N ASN A 313 -1.35 -17.01 -4.89
CA ASN A 313 -0.49 -16.49 -5.95
C ASN A 313 -1.19 -15.31 -6.65
N GLN A 314 -0.44 -14.25 -6.97
CA GLN A 314 -0.99 -13.06 -7.63
C GLN A 314 -1.65 -13.40 -8.97
N SER A 315 -1.12 -14.38 -9.71
CA SER A 315 -1.68 -14.81 -11.00
C SER A 315 -3.08 -15.41 -10.87
N GLU A 316 -3.44 -15.93 -9.70
CA GLU A 316 -4.74 -16.55 -9.45
C GLU A 316 -5.78 -15.55 -8.97
N CYS A 317 -5.36 -14.58 -8.15
CA CYS A 317 -6.27 -13.61 -7.54
C CYS A 317 -6.51 -12.37 -8.37
N VAL A 318 -5.46 -11.79 -8.97
CA VAL A 318 -5.55 -10.53 -9.72
C VAL A 318 -6.43 -10.72 -10.96
N LYS A 319 -7.39 -9.81 -11.16
CA LYS A 319 -8.31 -9.81 -12.31
C LYS A 319 -8.22 -8.52 -13.12
N VAL A 320 -8.00 -7.39 -12.46
CA VAL A 320 -7.99 -6.06 -13.10
C VAL A 320 -6.84 -5.21 -12.59
N GLY A 321 -6.45 -4.23 -13.39
CA GLY A 321 -5.50 -3.20 -13.03
C GLY A 321 -6.18 -1.92 -12.55
N LEU A 322 -5.49 -1.14 -11.72
CA LEU A 322 -5.90 0.18 -11.25
C LEU A 322 -4.75 1.17 -11.38
N ILE A 323 -5.01 2.34 -11.95
CA ILE A 323 -4.13 3.52 -11.90
C ILE A 323 -4.92 4.65 -11.22
N CYS A 324 -4.44 5.14 -10.08
CA CYS A 324 -5.08 6.27 -9.41
C CYS A 324 -4.10 7.08 -8.54
N PRO A 325 -4.41 8.34 -8.23
CA PRO A 325 -3.68 9.10 -7.22
C PRO A 325 -3.93 8.51 -5.83
N SER A 326 -2.96 8.67 -4.92
CA SER A 326 -3.08 8.19 -3.54
C SER A 326 -4.14 8.96 -2.74
N ALA A 327 -4.33 10.25 -3.02
CA ALA A 327 -5.24 11.12 -2.27
C ALA A 327 -6.73 11.00 -2.67
N THR A 328 -7.03 10.30 -3.77
CA THR A 328 -8.38 10.28 -4.35
C THR A 328 -9.37 9.42 -3.55
N LEU A 329 -8.91 8.30 -3.01
CA LEU A 329 -9.73 7.34 -2.28
C LEU A 329 -8.95 6.80 -1.08
N LEU A 330 -9.62 6.60 0.05
CA LEU A 330 -9.01 6.03 1.25
C LEU A 330 -8.53 4.58 1.03
N SER A 331 -9.24 3.82 0.18
CA SER A 331 -8.88 2.44 -0.15
C SER A 331 -9.21 2.14 -1.61
N PRO A 332 -8.41 2.66 -2.57
CA PRO A 332 -8.77 2.65 -3.99
C PRO A 332 -9.05 1.25 -4.55
N ARG A 333 -8.23 0.25 -4.17
CA ARG A 333 -8.41 -1.16 -4.59
C ARG A 333 -9.71 -1.74 -4.06
N THR A 334 -9.99 -1.49 -2.80
CA THR A 334 -11.19 -1.95 -2.09
C THR A 334 -12.45 -1.37 -2.72
N THR A 335 -12.45 -0.07 -2.98
CA THR A 335 -13.58 0.62 -3.62
C THR A 335 -13.80 0.12 -5.05
N LEU A 336 -12.73 -0.08 -5.84
CA LEU A 336 -12.85 -0.66 -7.18
C LEU A 336 -13.33 -2.11 -7.15
N ALA A 337 -12.81 -2.94 -6.25
CA ALA A 337 -13.26 -4.31 -6.08
C ALA A 337 -14.76 -4.37 -5.75
N GLY A 338 -15.23 -3.50 -4.84
CA GLY A 338 -16.64 -3.36 -4.51
C GLY A 338 -17.50 -2.92 -5.71
N HIS A 339 -17.04 -1.94 -6.49
CA HIS A 339 -17.69 -1.47 -7.72
C HIS A 339 -17.87 -2.59 -8.75
N LEU A 340 -16.83 -3.42 -8.94
CA LEU A 340 -16.82 -4.50 -9.93
C LEU A 340 -17.43 -5.81 -9.41
N GLY A 341 -17.79 -5.89 -8.13
CA GLY A 341 -18.23 -7.15 -7.50
C GLY A 341 -17.12 -8.21 -7.43
N ILE A 342 -15.86 -7.78 -7.32
CA ILE A 342 -14.72 -8.67 -7.10
C ILE A 342 -14.65 -8.98 -5.60
N ASP A 343 -14.73 -10.25 -5.24
CA ASP A 343 -14.80 -10.71 -3.84
C ASP A 343 -13.51 -10.47 -3.04
N LEU A 344 -12.38 -10.28 -3.72
CA LEU A 344 -11.05 -10.15 -3.12
C LEU A 344 -10.42 -8.79 -3.47
N THR A 345 -9.99 -8.03 -2.47
CA THR A 345 -9.28 -6.75 -2.71
C THR A 345 -7.97 -6.95 -3.47
N GLY A 346 -7.27 -8.07 -3.26
CA GLY A 346 -6.09 -8.44 -4.07
C GLY A 346 -6.44 -8.93 -5.48
N GLY A 347 -7.71 -8.93 -5.85
CA GLY A 347 -8.14 -9.00 -7.25
C GLY A 347 -7.82 -7.76 -8.07
N VAL A 348 -7.37 -6.68 -7.43
CA VAL A 348 -7.00 -5.41 -8.08
C VAL A 348 -5.50 -5.14 -7.96
N PHE A 349 -4.79 -5.14 -9.08
CA PHE A 349 -3.38 -4.76 -9.15
C PHE A 349 -3.25 -3.24 -9.30
N GLY A 350 -2.73 -2.54 -8.28
CA GLY A 350 -2.75 -1.08 -8.24
C GLY A 350 -1.39 -0.41 -8.46
N ILE A 351 -1.35 0.53 -9.41
CA ILE A 351 -0.33 1.57 -9.55
C ILE A 351 -0.89 2.86 -8.93
N ILE A 352 -0.59 3.07 -7.66
CA ILE A 352 -1.18 4.14 -6.85
C ILE A 352 -0.08 5.11 -6.42
N ASP A 353 -0.13 6.35 -6.92
CA ASP A 353 0.81 7.42 -6.55
C ASP A 353 0.25 8.77 -7.01
N ASN A 354 0.40 9.83 -6.22
CA ASN A 354 0.06 11.20 -6.63
C ASN A 354 0.83 11.66 -7.88
N LYS A 355 2.02 11.10 -8.17
CA LYS A 355 2.78 11.42 -9.38
C LYS A 355 2.12 11.00 -10.69
N VAL A 356 1.05 10.22 -10.63
CA VAL A 356 0.22 9.93 -11.81
C VAL A 356 -0.53 11.16 -12.32
N LEU A 357 -0.65 12.22 -11.50
CA LEU A 357 -1.24 13.51 -11.88
C LEU A 357 -0.27 14.43 -12.62
N HIS A 358 1.04 14.14 -12.62
CA HIS A 358 2.03 14.92 -13.37
C HIS A 358 2.10 14.41 -14.82
N ASP A 359 1.18 14.94 -15.63
CA ASP A 359 0.92 14.65 -17.05
C ASP A 359 2.14 14.78 -18.00
N TYR A 360 3.13 15.61 -17.67
CA TYR A 360 4.36 15.77 -18.45
C TYR A 360 5.57 15.00 -17.90
N SER A 361 5.39 14.19 -16.86
CA SER A 361 6.44 13.28 -16.37
C SER A 361 6.10 11.84 -16.78
N PRO A 362 7.08 10.99 -17.11
CA PRO A 362 6.81 9.57 -17.35
C PRO A 362 6.45 8.83 -16.05
N PHE A 363 6.04 7.57 -16.17
CA PHE A 363 5.98 6.64 -15.05
C PHE A 363 7.40 6.27 -14.60
N GLY A 364 7.58 6.07 -13.29
CA GLY A 364 8.87 5.63 -12.74
C GLY A 364 9.21 4.20 -13.20
N ASN A 365 10.50 3.90 -13.28
CA ASN A 365 11.05 2.62 -13.71
C ASN A 365 10.34 1.39 -13.12
N TYR A 366 10.17 1.33 -11.80
CA TYR A 366 9.50 0.20 -11.15
C TYR A 366 8.00 0.10 -11.44
N LYS A 367 7.33 1.22 -11.77
CA LYS A 367 5.92 1.19 -12.19
C LYS A 367 5.79 0.68 -13.62
N LEU A 368 6.74 0.97 -14.50
CA LEU A 368 6.78 0.40 -15.85
C LEU A 368 6.90 -1.12 -15.78
N VAL A 369 7.84 -1.62 -14.97
CA VAL A 369 8.05 -3.06 -14.78
C VAL A 369 6.81 -3.70 -14.14
N ALA A 370 6.21 -3.07 -13.13
CA ALA A 370 4.97 -3.55 -12.52
C ALA A 370 3.80 -3.58 -13.52
N PHE A 371 3.65 -2.55 -14.35
CA PHE A 371 2.61 -2.51 -15.38
C PHE A 371 2.82 -3.61 -16.43
N PHE A 372 4.04 -3.76 -16.94
CA PHE A 372 4.37 -4.84 -17.86
C PHE A 372 4.10 -6.22 -17.24
N TYR A 373 4.61 -6.46 -16.03
CA TYR A 373 4.39 -7.69 -15.29
C TYR A 373 2.91 -8.05 -15.19
N SER A 374 2.07 -7.07 -14.85
CA SER A 374 0.63 -7.31 -14.71
C SER A 374 -0.05 -7.77 -16.00
N VAL A 375 0.43 -7.37 -17.18
CA VAL A 375 -0.25 -7.67 -18.45
C VAL A 375 0.39 -8.84 -19.21
N SER A 376 1.65 -9.18 -18.89
CA SER A 376 2.39 -10.29 -19.49
C SER A 376 2.41 -11.55 -18.60
N HIS A 377 2.42 -11.39 -17.27
CA HIS A 377 2.51 -12.50 -16.31
C HIS A 377 1.25 -12.69 -15.46
N LEU A 378 0.38 -11.68 -15.35
CA LEU A 378 -0.93 -11.79 -14.69
C LEU A 378 -2.06 -11.72 -15.75
N PRO A 379 -3.28 -12.20 -15.45
CA PRO A 379 -4.38 -12.16 -16.41
C PRO A 379 -5.04 -10.77 -16.52
N VAL A 380 -4.28 -9.69 -16.37
CA VAL A 380 -4.83 -8.32 -16.43
C VAL A 380 -4.92 -7.87 -17.89
N LYS A 381 -6.15 -7.71 -18.37
CA LYS A 381 -6.46 -7.10 -19.67
C LYS A 381 -7.24 -5.80 -19.56
N ASP A 382 -7.89 -5.58 -18.43
CA ASP A 382 -8.67 -4.39 -18.15
C ASP A 382 -7.98 -3.57 -17.05
N TYR A 383 -7.77 -2.30 -17.35
CA TYR A 383 -7.19 -1.33 -16.43
C TYR A 383 -8.16 -0.18 -16.17
N TYR A 384 -8.45 0.08 -14.91
CA TYR A 384 -9.30 1.18 -14.49
C TYR A 384 -8.43 2.37 -14.07
N VAL A 385 -8.67 3.52 -14.69
CA VAL A 385 -8.01 4.78 -14.40
C VAL A 385 -9.00 5.62 -13.61
N VAL A 386 -8.68 5.92 -12.34
CA VAL A 386 -9.58 6.64 -11.44
C VAL A 386 -8.98 8.00 -11.07
N GLY A 387 -9.63 9.07 -11.50
CA GLY A 387 -9.30 10.45 -11.14
C GLY A 387 -10.21 10.97 -10.01
N GLY A 388 -9.69 11.92 -9.20
CA GLY A 388 -10.47 12.61 -8.17
C GLY A 388 -11.71 13.28 -8.75
N ASN A 389 -11.49 13.96 -9.87
CA ASN A 389 -12.45 14.64 -10.70
C ASN A 389 -12.05 14.48 -12.19
N LYS A 390 -12.74 15.18 -13.09
CA LYS A 390 -12.45 15.13 -14.53
C LYS A 390 -11.06 15.66 -14.90
N ILE A 391 -10.57 16.70 -14.23
CA ILE A 391 -9.25 17.29 -14.49
C ILE A 391 -8.15 16.28 -14.14
N ASP A 392 -8.26 15.64 -12.98
CA ASP A 392 -7.34 14.59 -12.55
C ASP A 392 -7.34 13.42 -13.54
N LEU A 393 -8.53 12.99 -13.98
CA LEU A 393 -8.70 11.89 -14.91
C LEU A 393 -8.05 12.21 -16.28
N ASP A 394 -8.27 13.42 -16.79
CA ASP A 394 -7.69 13.90 -18.05
C ASP A 394 -6.15 13.99 -17.95
N ALA A 395 -5.61 14.44 -16.81
CA ALA A 395 -4.17 14.49 -16.57
C ALA A 395 -3.54 13.09 -16.57
N ILE A 396 -4.17 12.11 -15.92
CA ILE A 396 -3.66 10.72 -15.89
C ILE A 396 -3.75 10.09 -17.28
N LYS A 397 -4.86 10.33 -18.00
CA LYS A 397 -5.02 9.88 -19.39
C LYS A 397 -3.91 10.43 -20.28
N LEU A 398 -3.64 11.73 -20.18
CA LEU A 398 -2.57 12.39 -20.93
C LEU A 398 -1.19 11.82 -20.60
N LYS A 399 -0.92 11.52 -19.32
CA LYS A 399 0.31 10.86 -18.88
C LYS A 399 0.48 9.49 -19.54
N ILE A 400 -0.56 8.66 -19.53
CA ILE A 400 -0.56 7.31 -20.13
C ILE A 400 -0.30 7.40 -21.63
N GLU A 401 -0.99 8.30 -22.33
CA GLU A 401 -0.85 8.51 -23.78
C GLU A 401 0.55 9.01 -24.17
N LYS A 402 1.15 9.83 -23.32
CA LYS A 402 2.48 10.40 -23.59
C LYS A 402 3.62 9.49 -23.16
N ASP A 403 3.44 8.62 -22.17
CA ASP A 403 4.47 7.69 -21.74
C ASP A 403 4.72 6.63 -22.83
N PRO A 404 5.91 6.60 -23.46
CA PRO A 404 6.14 5.78 -24.63
C PRO A 404 6.18 4.28 -24.32
N ILE A 405 6.65 3.89 -23.13
CA ILE A 405 6.76 2.48 -22.75
C ILE A 405 5.39 1.96 -22.33
N ILE A 406 4.64 2.72 -21.52
CA ILE A 406 3.25 2.35 -21.17
C ILE A 406 2.39 2.25 -22.42
N SER A 407 2.45 3.24 -23.31
CA SER A 407 1.69 3.25 -24.55
C SER A 407 2.06 2.06 -25.47
N PHE A 408 3.34 1.69 -25.53
CA PHE A 408 3.77 0.47 -26.22
C PHE A 408 3.14 -0.78 -25.60
N ILE A 409 3.22 -0.93 -24.28
CA ILE A 409 2.67 -2.09 -23.56
C ILE A 409 1.16 -2.20 -23.79
N ILE A 410 0.41 -1.09 -23.68
CA ILE A 410 -1.04 -1.07 -23.90
C ILE A 410 -1.39 -1.61 -25.30
N ARG A 411 -0.72 -1.13 -26.34
CA ARG A 411 -0.96 -1.58 -27.72
C ARG A 411 -0.54 -3.03 -27.93
N LYS A 412 0.65 -3.40 -27.46
CA LYS A 412 1.24 -4.74 -27.68
C LYS A 412 0.43 -5.84 -27.00
N PHE A 413 -0.09 -5.58 -25.80
CA PHE A 413 -0.82 -6.56 -25.00
C PHE A 413 -2.35 -6.41 -25.07
N ASN A 414 -2.84 -5.49 -25.93
CA ASN A 414 -4.25 -5.17 -26.14
C ASN A 414 -4.97 -4.85 -24.81
N VAL A 415 -4.37 -3.96 -24.02
CA VAL A 415 -4.90 -3.55 -22.71
C VAL A 415 -6.04 -2.56 -22.91
N LYS A 416 -7.19 -2.83 -22.31
CA LYS A 416 -8.35 -1.94 -22.33
C LYS A 416 -8.31 -1.00 -21.13
N MET A 417 -8.33 0.31 -21.40
CA MET A 417 -8.37 1.35 -20.38
C MET A 417 -9.82 1.82 -20.15
N HIS A 418 -10.28 1.77 -18.91
CA HIS A 418 -11.58 2.27 -18.45
C HIS A 418 -11.36 3.51 -17.60
N TYR A 419 -11.99 4.62 -17.93
CA TYR A 419 -11.76 5.90 -17.27
C TYR A 419 -12.96 6.25 -16.40
N LEU A 420 -12.72 6.45 -15.10
CA LEU A 420 -13.75 6.73 -14.11
C LEU A 420 -13.33 7.91 -13.22
N THR A 421 -14.32 8.65 -12.76
CA THR A 421 -14.16 9.58 -11.63
C THR A 421 -14.52 8.89 -10.32
N THR A 422 -14.06 9.46 -9.20
CA THR A 422 -14.42 8.99 -7.86
C THR A 422 -15.93 8.95 -7.62
N GLU A 423 -16.66 9.91 -8.20
CA GLU A 423 -18.12 10.00 -8.05
C GLU A 423 -18.82 8.81 -8.72
N GLU A 424 -18.39 8.45 -9.92
CA GLU A 424 -18.91 7.29 -10.65
C GLU A 424 -18.60 5.98 -9.92
N LEU A 425 -17.41 5.89 -9.33
CA LEU A 425 -16.99 4.71 -8.57
C LEU A 425 -17.82 4.49 -7.30
N LYS A 426 -18.16 5.57 -6.58
CA LYS A 426 -18.90 5.50 -5.30
C LYS A 426 -20.39 5.16 -5.45
N LYS A 427 -21.01 5.43 -6.61
CA LYS A 427 -22.46 5.21 -6.84
C LYS A 427 -22.91 3.74 -6.76
N THR A 428 -21.98 2.80 -6.63
CA THR A 428 -22.17 1.36 -6.82
C THR A 428 -21.47 0.52 -5.75
N GLU A 429 -20.98 1.15 -4.68
CA GLU A 429 -20.24 0.47 -3.62
C GLU A 429 -21.15 -0.51 -2.87
N LYS A 430 -20.99 -1.81 -3.15
CA LYS A 430 -21.59 -2.87 -2.36
C LYS A 430 -20.87 -2.95 -1.02
N THR A 431 -21.65 -2.99 0.06
CA THR A 431 -21.15 -2.99 1.43
C THR A 431 -20.24 -4.20 1.67
N GLN A 432 -18.96 -3.95 1.98
CA GLN A 432 -18.01 -5.01 2.28
C GLN A 432 -18.25 -5.62 3.66
N ARG A 433 -17.84 -6.89 3.84
CA ARG A 433 -18.06 -7.68 5.06
C ARG A 433 -17.49 -6.98 6.28
N GLY A 434 -18.24 -6.92 7.37
CA GLY A 434 -17.78 -6.31 8.63
C GLY A 434 -16.77 -7.19 9.38
N TYR A 435 -15.47 -6.94 9.22
CA TYR A 435 -14.42 -7.50 10.10
C TYR A 435 -14.36 -6.84 11.50
N ALA A 436 -15.20 -5.82 11.74
CA ALA A 436 -15.22 -5.06 12.99
C ALA A 436 -15.41 -5.95 14.23
N ASN A 437 -16.27 -6.97 14.15
CA ASN A 437 -16.50 -7.90 15.27
C ASN A 437 -15.24 -8.71 15.59
N VAL A 438 -14.55 -9.22 14.57
CA VAL A 438 -13.31 -10.00 14.74
C VAL A 438 -12.24 -9.14 15.40
N VAL A 439 -12.06 -7.90 14.92
CA VAL A 439 -11.07 -6.98 15.50
C VAL A 439 -11.48 -6.55 16.92
N MET A 440 -12.76 -6.30 17.18
CA MET A 440 -13.24 -6.00 18.54
C MET A 440 -12.94 -7.15 19.50
N ASP A 441 -13.17 -8.40 19.08
CA ASP A 441 -12.89 -9.56 19.93
C ASP A 441 -11.39 -9.73 20.17
N VAL A 442 -10.54 -9.50 19.17
CA VAL A 442 -9.07 -9.49 19.36
C VAL A 442 -8.67 -8.41 20.37
N LEU A 443 -9.19 -7.20 20.22
CA LEU A 443 -8.84 -6.07 21.08
C LEU A 443 -9.27 -6.29 22.53
N LYS A 444 -10.40 -6.98 22.80
CA LYS A 444 -10.81 -7.35 24.17
C LYS A 444 -9.77 -8.20 24.90
N ASP A 445 -9.10 -9.08 24.16
CA ASP A 445 -8.11 -10.02 24.70
C ASP A 445 -6.68 -9.45 24.66
N TYR A 446 -6.42 -8.49 23.78
CA TYR A 446 -5.11 -7.89 23.59
C TYR A 446 -4.80 -6.84 24.66
N GLN A 447 -3.76 -7.07 25.47
CA GLN A 447 -3.21 -6.07 26.38
C GLN A 447 -1.91 -5.49 25.81
N PRO A 448 -1.92 -4.26 25.28
CA PRO A 448 -0.71 -3.67 24.74
C PRO A 448 0.32 -3.41 25.85
N PRO A 449 1.62 -3.53 25.57
CA PRO A 449 2.69 -3.55 26.57
C PRO A 449 2.95 -2.20 27.29
N SER A 450 2.16 -1.15 27.05
CA SER A 450 2.42 0.17 27.65
C SER A 450 2.06 0.26 29.14
N LYS A 451 2.91 0.95 29.92
CA LYS A 451 2.80 1.20 31.38
C LYS A 451 1.51 1.91 31.86
N LYS A 452 0.65 2.35 30.95
CA LYS A 452 -0.68 2.92 31.25
C LYS A 452 -1.77 1.94 30.79
N SER A 453 -1.85 0.77 31.40
CA SER A 453 -2.93 -0.19 31.14
C SER A 453 -4.22 0.32 31.76
N VAL A 454 -5.11 0.91 30.96
CA VAL A 454 -6.52 1.02 31.33
C VAL A 454 -7.12 -0.38 31.13
N LEU A 455 -7.72 -0.91 32.19
CA LEU A 455 -8.43 -2.19 32.18
C LEU A 455 -9.49 -2.22 31.06
N TRP A 456 -9.23 -3.02 30.03
CA TRP A 456 -10.13 -3.35 28.93
C TRP A 456 -11.54 -3.78 29.37
N ARG A 457 -11.70 -4.24 30.62
CA ARG A 457 -12.94 -4.83 31.15
C ARG A 457 -14.07 -3.85 31.43
N GLN A 458 -13.85 -2.53 31.45
CA GLN A 458 -14.91 -1.54 31.76
C GLN A 458 -15.55 -0.86 30.54
N VAL A 459 -15.12 -1.15 29.30
CA VAL A 459 -15.48 -0.37 28.10
C VAL A 459 -16.47 -1.08 27.16
N ILE A 460 -17.17 -2.11 27.64
CA ILE A 460 -18.33 -2.69 26.93
C ILE A 460 -19.62 -2.14 27.55
N ASN A 461 -19.77 -0.83 27.48
CA ASN A 461 -21.09 -0.20 27.53
C ASN A 461 -21.07 0.94 26.51
N PRO A 462 -21.85 0.87 25.41
CA PRO A 462 -21.96 1.99 24.50
C PRO A 462 -22.59 3.13 25.30
N HIS A 463 -21.79 4.15 25.66
CA HIS A 463 -22.37 5.42 26.04
C HIS A 463 -23.23 5.90 24.85
N PRO A 464 -24.48 6.30 25.07
CA PRO A 464 -25.36 6.76 24.01
C PRO A 464 -24.82 8.08 23.48
N ILE A 465 -24.04 8.02 22.42
CA ILE A 465 -23.75 9.19 21.59
C ILE A 465 -25.10 9.62 21.03
N GLY A 466 -25.47 10.87 21.34
CA GLY A 466 -26.80 11.41 21.19
C GLY A 466 -27.42 11.18 19.81
N LYS A 467 -28.76 11.04 19.84
CA LYS A 467 -29.69 11.04 18.71
C LYS A 467 -29.21 11.94 17.55
N LEU A 468 -28.52 11.36 16.58
CA LEU A 468 -28.49 11.87 15.22
C LEU A 468 -29.68 11.21 14.52
N GLY A 469 -30.66 12.06 14.16
CA GLY A 469 -31.93 11.64 13.59
C GLY A 469 -31.73 10.78 12.35
N ILE A 470 -32.36 9.61 12.37
CA ILE A 470 -32.58 8.80 11.18
C ILE A 470 -33.52 9.59 10.28
N ILE A 471 -33.00 10.14 9.18
CA ILE A 471 -33.85 10.55 8.06
C ILE A 471 -34.06 9.30 7.21
N VAL A 472 -35.23 8.67 7.37
CA VAL A 472 -35.73 7.68 6.42
C VAL A 472 -36.41 8.48 5.31
N SER A 473 -35.80 8.57 4.13
CA SER A 473 -36.53 8.96 2.92
C SER A 473 -37.16 7.70 2.33
N GLY A 474 -38.49 7.65 2.33
CA GLY A 474 -39.26 6.70 1.52
C GLY A 474 -39.32 7.09 0.05
#